data_AF-A0AAW1CQS3-F1
#
_entry.id   AF-A0AAW1CQS3-F1
#
_cell.length_a   1.000
_cell.length_b   1.000
_cell.length_c   1.000
_cell.angle_alpha   90.00
_cell.angle_beta   90.00
_cell.angle_gamma   90.00
#
_symmetry.space_group_name_H-M   'P 1'
#
loop_
_entity.id
_entity.type
_entity.pdbx_description
1 polymer ?
#
loop_
_entity_poly.entity_id
_entity_poly.type
_entity_poly.pdbx_seq_one_letter_code
_entity_poly.pdbx_strand_id
1 'polypeptide(L)'
;MIQGELEEISNTKELWLTLSIILAIILLIVLLLILFLRKRIAVAITLIKEGSKAVSNVLSALFFPIIPWCLKCIVVVWVLFIAFHLFAVGNQVFRAHGINETCRCIGKYETLKSGDRCEPQLFQELCHNPNGGPCTTGTCRFFKMESGPAAYLHLVNAFGFFWGLWFISGMTDMILAGVFAKWYWTFDKRRVPFFSVTESTGRTLRYHLGTVAFGSLIISICSFIRAIIEYTEKKVKGAENTIMKAFFCCLKCFFWCLENFLRFINRNAYIMCAIHGKNFCTSAKDAFNLLMRNVLRVVVLDKVADFLFFIGKLVITGSVVAGAYFLVFKNNYLNLHSEGAVPLLVIAIGTYIIAATFFSVYSMAVDTLFLCFLEDCERNDGSVERPYFMSKNLRQILGKRNKKQR
;
A
#
# COMPACT_ATOMS: atom_id res chain seq x y z
N MET A 1 20.26 27.70 20.82
CA MET A 1 19.23 28.72 20.51
C MET A 1 17.84 28.11 20.62
N ILE A 2 17.48 27.11 19.81
CA ILE A 2 16.16 26.44 19.86
C ILE A 2 15.83 25.77 21.22
N GLN A 3 16.83 25.18 21.91
CA GLN A 3 16.61 24.56 23.22
C GLN A 3 16.28 25.57 24.34
N GLY A 4 16.85 26.78 24.29
CA GLY A 4 16.58 27.82 25.30
C GLY A 4 15.21 28.47 25.13
N GLU A 5 14.78 28.70 23.88
CA GLU A 5 13.43 29.21 23.60
C GLU A 5 12.34 28.18 23.96
N LEU A 6 12.59 26.87 23.79
CA LEU A 6 11.68 25.81 24.23
C LEU A 6 11.55 25.73 25.75
N GLU A 7 12.62 25.94 26.51
CA GLU A 7 12.60 25.97 27.97
C GLU A 7 11.85 27.20 28.51
N GLU A 8 11.99 28.35 27.86
CA GLU A 8 11.29 29.59 28.22
C GLU A 8 9.77 29.49 27.93
N ILE A 9 9.40 28.92 26.78
CA ILE A 9 8.00 28.63 26.41
C ILE A 9 7.40 27.57 27.36
N SER A 10 8.15 26.53 27.73
CA SER A 10 7.72 25.46 28.64
C SER A 10 7.49 25.94 30.08
N ASN A 11 8.16 27.00 30.53
CA ASN A 11 8.03 27.51 31.91
C ASN A 11 6.86 28.48 32.11
N THR A 12 6.09 28.75 31.07
CA THR A 12 4.95 29.68 31.16
C THR A 12 3.74 28.95 31.73
N LYS A 13 3.34 29.25 32.98
CA LYS A 13 2.15 28.67 33.63
C LYS A 13 0.87 28.82 32.79
N GLU A 14 0.74 29.94 32.07
CA GLU A 14 -0.36 30.21 31.14
C GLU A 14 -0.44 29.23 29.96
N LEU A 15 0.71 28.73 29.48
CA LEU A 15 0.76 27.76 28.38
C LEU A 15 0.21 26.39 28.82
N TRP A 16 0.62 25.91 30.00
CA TRP A 16 0.09 24.68 30.58
C TRP A 16 -1.40 24.77 30.93
N LEU A 17 -1.84 25.92 31.44
CA LEU A 17 -3.25 26.18 31.70
C LEU A 17 -4.05 26.15 30.40
N THR A 18 -3.60 26.85 29.35
CA THR A 18 -4.25 26.86 28.03
C THR A 18 -4.30 25.47 27.41
N LEU A 19 -3.20 24.72 27.44
CA LEU A 19 -3.14 23.33 26.95
C LEU A 19 -4.09 22.42 27.72
N SER A 20 -4.15 22.55 29.05
CA SER A 20 -5.05 21.72 29.87
C SER A 20 -6.52 22.02 29.60
N ILE A 21 -6.89 23.29 29.39
CA ILE A 21 -8.25 23.69 29.01
C ILE A 21 -8.61 23.13 27.63
N ILE A 22 -7.73 23.28 26.65
CA ILE A 22 -7.93 22.72 25.30
C ILE A 22 -8.11 21.20 25.39
N LEU A 23 -7.25 20.51 26.14
CA LEU A 23 -7.32 19.06 26.34
C LEU A 23 -8.63 18.64 27.04
N ALA A 24 -9.08 19.39 28.05
CA ALA A 24 -10.33 19.13 28.75
C ALA A 24 -11.56 19.31 27.84
N ILE A 25 -11.58 20.36 27.00
CA ILE A 25 -12.63 20.59 26.01
C ILE A 25 -12.65 19.45 24.99
N ILE A 26 -11.49 19.08 24.44
CA ILE A 26 -11.37 17.94 23.51
C ILE A 26 -11.88 16.66 24.16
N LEU A 27 -11.49 16.39 25.40
CA LEU A 27 -11.93 15.22 26.15
C LEU A 27 -13.45 15.21 26.34
N LEU A 28 -14.05 16.35 26.70
CA LEU A 28 -15.49 16.49 26.85
C LEU A 28 -16.23 16.22 25.53
N ILE A 29 -15.75 16.77 24.41
CA ILE A 29 -16.32 16.53 23.08
C ILE A 29 -16.23 15.05 22.71
N VAL A 30 -15.06 14.42 22.90
CA VAL A 30 -14.87 12.99 22.63
C VAL A 30 -15.79 12.14 23.49
N LEU A 31 -15.94 12.46 24.77
CA LEU A 31 -16.82 11.75 25.69
C LEU A 31 -18.29 11.87 25.27
N LEU A 32 -18.74 13.07 24.91
CA LEU A 32 -20.10 13.29 24.37
C LEU A 32 -20.33 12.51 23.07
N LEU A 33 -19.35 12.48 22.16
CA LEU A 33 -19.42 11.68 20.93
C LEU A 33 -19.52 10.18 21.24
N ILE A 34 -18.74 9.65 22.18
CA ILE A 34 -18.80 8.24 22.59
C ILE A 34 -20.16 7.91 23.19
N LEU A 35 -20.70 8.77 24.06
CA LEU A 35 -22.03 8.58 24.65
C LEU A 35 -23.12 8.57 23.58
N PHE A 36 -23.09 9.52 22.64
CA PHE A 36 -24.04 9.61 21.53
C PHE A 36 -23.95 8.38 20.60
N LEU A 37 -22.73 7.92 20.31
CA LEU A 37 -22.48 6.80 19.40
C LEU A 37 -22.54 5.43 20.09
N ARG A 38 -22.82 5.35 21.40
CA ARG A 38 -22.80 4.11 22.21
C ARG A 38 -23.55 2.93 21.55
N LYS A 39 -24.76 3.16 21.02
CA LYS A 39 -25.54 2.11 20.35
C LYS A 39 -24.86 1.60 19.07
N ARG A 40 -24.22 2.51 18.30
CA ARG A 40 -23.48 2.16 17.09
C ARG A 40 -22.16 1.45 17.41
N ILE A 41 -21.47 1.91 18.44
CA ILE A 41 -20.24 1.28 18.96
C ILE A 41 -20.54 -0.16 19.41
N ALA A 42 -21.66 -0.41 20.09
CA ALA A 42 -22.05 -1.77 20.48
C ALA A 42 -22.23 -2.72 19.27
N VAL A 43 -22.82 -2.23 18.18
CA VAL A 43 -22.95 -2.96 16.92
C VAL A 43 -21.56 -3.22 16.31
N ALA A 44 -20.69 -2.20 16.26
CA ALA A 44 -19.33 -2.31 15.75
C ALA A 44 -18.50 -3.35 16.52
N ILE A 45 -18.50 -3.30 17.85
CA ILE A 45 -17.80 -4.27 18.72
C ILE A 45 -18.32 -5.69 18.46
N THR A 46 -19.62 -5.86 18.29
CA THR A 46 -20.21 -7.17 18.00
C THR A 46 -19.75 -7.70 16.64
N LEU A 47 -19.73 -6.86 15.61
CA LEU A 47 -19.21 -7.23 14.29
C LEU A 47 -17.72 -7.57 14.32
N ILE A 48 -16.91 -6.83 15.08
CA ILE A 48 -15.48 -7.11 15.26
C ILE A 48 -15.27 -8.45 15.97
N LYS A 49 -16.10 -8.76 16.97
CA LYS A 49 -16.10 -10.05 17.66
C LYS A 49 -16.49 -11.20 16.72
N GLU A 50 -17.51 -11.02 15.88
CA GLU A 50 -17.87 -12.00 14.86
C GLU A 50 -16.78 -12.15 13.79
N GLY A 51 -16.09 -11.05 13.42
CA GLY A 51 -14.93 -11.07 12.53
C GLY A 51 -13.80 -11.93 13.09
N SER A 52 -13.48 -11.72 14.37
CA SER A 52 -12.48 -12.53 15.09
C SER A 52 -12.88 -14.01 15.15
N LYS A 53 -14.18 -14.30 15.31
CA LYS A 53 -14.72 -15.66 15.25
C LYS A 53 -14.64 -16.27 13.85
N ALA A 54 -14.85 -15.49 12.80
CA ALA A 54 -14.73 -15.93 11.42
C ALA A 54 -13.27 -16.29 11.09
N VAL A 55 -12.32 -15.44 11.47
CA VAL A 55 -10.88 -15.69 11.28
C VAL A 55 -10.42 -16.94 12.04
N SER A 56 -10.86 -17.12 13.30
CA SER A 56 -10.48 -18.30 14.09
C SER A 56 -11.11 -19.61 13.59
N ASN A 57 -12.31 -19.56 13.01
CA ASN A 57 -12.92 -20.74 12.38
C ASN A 57 -12.24 -21.14 11.07
N VAL A 58 -11.67 -20.17 10.34
CA VAL A 58 -10.97 -20.41 9.07
C VAL A 58 -9.48 -20.16 9.28
N LEU A 59 -8.82 -21.08 9.98
CA LEU A 59 -7.41 -20.94 10.36
C LEU A 59 -6.48 -20.73 9.15
N SER A 60 -6.81 -21.31 7.99
CA SER A 60 -6.06 -21.09 6.75
C SER A 60 -6.06 -19.63 6.29
N ALA A 61 -7.09 -18.84 6.62
CA ALA A 61 -7.15 -17.42 6.28
C ALA A 61 -6.18 -16.58 7.12
N LEU A 62 -5.83 -17.02 8.33
CA LEU A 62 -4.88 -16.33 9.20
C LEU A 62 -3.47 -16.32 8.60
N PHE A 63 -3.02 -17.44 8.04
CA PHE A 63 -1.70 -17.58 7.42
C PHE A 63 -1.67 -17.18 5.95
N PHE A 64 -2.84 -17.01 5.32
CA PHE A 64 -2.96 -16.62 3.92
C PHE A 64 -2.10 -15.41 3.52
N PRO A 65 -1.96 -14.32 4.32
CA PRO A 65 -1.15 -13.15 3.97
C PRO A 65 0.32 -13.41 3.65
N ILE A 66 0.88 -14.53 4.08
CA ILE A 66 2.26 -14.91 3.76
C ILE A 66 2.42 -15.07 2.23
N ILE A 67 1.44 -15.69 1.57
CA ILE A 67 1.46 -15.93 0.12
C ILE A 67 1.50 -14.60 -0.67
N PRO A 68 0.56 -13.65 -0.52
CA PRO A 68 0.63 -12.38 -1.23
C PRO A 68 1.82 -11.53 -0.80
N TRP A 69 2.33 -11.66 0.43
CA TRP A 69 3.59 -11.01 0.81
C TRP A 69 4.77 -11.54 -0.02
N CYS A 70 4.92 -12.86 -0.12
CA CYS A 70 5.93 -13.49 -0.97
C CYS A 70 5.77 -13.08 -2.44
N LEU A 71 4.53 -13.06 -2.96
CA LEU A 71 4.26 -12.60 -4.32
C LEU A 71 4.67 -11.14 -4.55
N LYS A 72 4.43 -10.25 -3.56
CA LYS A 72 4.87 -8.85 -3.64
C LYS A 72 6.39 -8.74 -3.64
N CYS A 73 7.09 -9.55 -2.84
CA CYS A 73 8.55 -9.65 -2.87
C CYS A 73 9.06 -10.13 -4.25
N ILE A 74 8.40 -11.13 -4.85
CA ILE A 74 8.73 -11.61 -6.20
C ILE A 74 8.57 -10.49 -7.23
N VAL A 75 7.51 -9.68 -7.15
CA VAL A 75 7.33 -8.51 -8.04
C VAL A 75 8.47 -7.50 -7.87
N VAL A 76 8.88 -7.21 -6.63
CA VAL A 76 10.01 -6.30 -6.36
C VAL A 76 11.30 -6.84 -7.00
N VAL A 77 11.62 -8.11 -6.77
CA VAL A 77 12.81 -8.76 -7.34
C VAL A 77 12.77 -8.75 -8.87
N TRP A 78 11.62 -9.08 -9.46
CA TRP A 78 11.42 -9.08 -10.90
C TRP A 78 11.61 -7.70 -11.53
N VAL A 79 11.06 -6.65 -10.91
CA VAL A 79 11.21 -5.27 -11.37
C VAL A 79 12.65 -4.79 -11.28
N LEU A 80 13.36 -5.13 -10.20
CA LEU A 80 14.79 -4.81 -10.03
C LEU A 80 15.64 -5.56 -11.06
N PHE A 81 15.33 -6.83 -11.31
CA PHE A 81 15.98 -7.63 -12.35
C PHE A 81 15.82 -6.98 -13.73
N ILE A 82 14.60 -6.61 -14.13
CA ILE A 82 14.34 -5.92 -15.40
C ILE A 82 15.05 -4.57 -15.43
N ALA A 83 14.99 -3.78 -14.35
CA ALA A 83 15.62 -2.47 -14.29
C ALA A 83 17.14 -2.55 -14.47
N PHE A 84 17.78 -3.56 -13.87
CA PHE A 84 19.22 -3.82 -14.04
C PHE A 84 19.57 -4.18 -15.49
N HIS A 85 18.79 -5.05 -16.12
CA HIS A 85 19.01 -5.42 -17.53
C HIS A 85 18.80 -4.23 -18.47
N LEU A 86 17.76 -3.43 -18.24
CA LEU A 86 17.52 -2.22 -19.02
C LEU A 86 18.64 -1.18 -18.86
N PHE A 87 19.22 -1.06 -17.66
CA PHE A 87 20.38 -0.21 -17.42
C PHE A 87 21.60 -0.72 -18.20
N ALA A 88 21.80 -2.04 -18.27
CA ALA A 88 22.91 -2.65 -18.99
C ALA A 88 22.83 -2.51 -20.52
N VAL A 89 21.61 -2.45 -21.09
CA VAL A 89 21.37 -2.37 -22.55
C VAL A 89 21.64 -0.97 -23.14
N GLY A 90 21.87 0.05 -22.32
CA GLY A 90 22.10 1.41 -22.81
C GLY A 90 23.30 1.54 -23.76
N ASN A 91 23.11 2.21 -24.90
CA ASN A 91 24.19 2.45 -25.86
C ASN A 91 25.18 3.49 -25.30
N GLN A 92 26.45 3.15 -25.31
CA GLN A 92 27.53 4.06 -24.92
C GLN A 92 27.77 5.08 -26.04
N VAL A 93 27.57 6.36 -25.75
CA VAL A 93 27.89 7.43 -26.70
C VAL A 93 29.25 8.01 -26.34
N PHE A 94 30.18 7.90 -27.30
CA PHE A 94 31.51 8.49 -27.22
C PHE A 94 31.53 9.81 -28.01
N ARG A 95 32.28 10.78 -27.51
CA ARG A 95 32.48 12.08 -28.18
C ARG A 95 33.95 12.40 -28.29
N ALA A 96 34.33 13.01 -29.40
CA ALA A 96 35.69 13.44 -29.66
C ALA A 96 36.03 14.65 -28.77
N HIS A 97 37.24 14.67 -28.23
CA HIS A 97 37.70 15.75 -27.37
C HIS A 97 39.15 16.09 -27.71
N GLY A 98 39.47 17.38 -27.80
CA GLY A 98 40.85 17.86 -28.01
C GLY A 98 41.38 17.71 -29.44
N ILE A 99 40.51 17.72 -30.46
CA ILE A 99 40.93 17.73 -31.87
C ILE A 99 41.51 19.10 -32.22
N ASN A 100 42.82 19.13 -32.47
CA ASN A 100 43.61 20.29 -32.89
C ASN A 100 44.40 19.95 -34.17
N GLU A 101 45.13 20.92 -34.72
CA GLU A 101 45.96 20.76 -35.94
C GLU A 101 47.00 19.62 -35.87
N THR A 102 47.37 19.19 -34.66
CA THR A 102 48.32 18.10 -34.42
C THR A 102 47.71 16.70 -34.56
N CYS A 103 46.40 16.56 -34.67
CA CYS A 103 45.72 15.28 -34.87
C CYS A 103 44.91 15.35 -36.17
N ARG A 104 45.38 14.68 -37.23
CA ARG A 104 44.67 14.65 -38.52
C ARG A 104 43.91 13.34 -38.65
N CYS A 105 42.63 13.46 -38.96
CA CYS A 105 41.75 12.34 -39.25
C CYS A 105 41.47 12.28 -40.77
N ILE A 106 41.32 11.07 -41.31
CA ILE A 106 41.02 10.85 -42.73
C ILE A 106 39.65 10.19 -42.93
N GLY A 107 39.11 10.25 -44.15
CA GLY A 107 37.85 9.61 -44.52
C GLY A 107 36.66 10.21 -43.78
N LYS A 108 35.86 9.38 -43.10
CA LYS A 108 34.62 9.79 -42.40
C LYS A 108 34.85 10.83 -41.29
N TYR A 109 36.09 10.99 -40.80
CA TYR A 109 36.44 11.91 -39.73
C TYR A 109 37.27 13.12 -40.17
N GLU A 110 37.37 13.39 -41.47
CA GLU A 110 38.13 14.53 -42.01
C GLU A 110 37.64 15.90 -41.50
N THR A 111 36.35 16.02 -41.19
CA THR A 111 35.73 17.24 -40.63
C THR A 111 35.34 17.11 -39.15
N LEU A 112 35.85 16.10 -38.44
CA LEU A 112 35.47 15.79 -37.07
C LEU A 112 35.93 16.91 -36.11
N LYS A 113 35.00 17.49 -35.34
CA LYS A 113 35.27 18.53 -34.34
C LYS A 113 35.16 18.00 -32.92
N SER A 114 35.78 18.72 -31.98
CA SER A 114 35.62 18.45 -30.55
C SER A 114 34.13 18.60 -30.17
N GLY A 115 33.53 17.54 -29.63
CA GLY A 115 32.12 17.45 -29.29
C GLY A 115 31.29 16.53 -30.20
N ASP A 116 31.80 16.16 -31.37
CA ASP A 116 31.10 15.27 -32.31
C ASP A 116 31.11 13.81 -31.85
N ARG A 117 30.12 13.03 -32.31
CA ARG A 117 30.05 11.59 -32.02
C ARG A 117 31.16 10.86 -32.76
N CYS A 118 31.90 10.02 -32.04
CA CYS A 118 32.96 9.20 -32.60
C CYS A 118 32.80 7.76 -32.11
N GLU A 119 33.34 6.81 -32.86
CA GLU A 119 33.46 5.41 -32.44
C GLU A 119 34.93 5.17 -32.05
N PRO A 120 35.23 4.62 -30.85
CA PRO A 120 36.60 4.49 -30.37
C PRO A 120 37.53 3.72 -31.30
N GLN A 121 37.03 2.62 -31.89
CA GLN A 121 37.80 1.78 -32.82
C GLN A 121 38.11 2.53 -34.12
N LEU A 122 37.09 3.12 -34.73
CA LEU A 122 37.24 3.88 -35.98
C LEU A 122 38.10 5.14 -35.80
N PHE A 123 38.05 5.77 -34.61
CA PHE A 123 38.89 6.91 -34.27
C PHE A 123 40.38 6.51 -34.20
N GLN A 124 40.70 5.34 -33.62
CA GLN A 124 42.07 4.83 -33.58
C GLN A 124 42.61 4.45 -34.96
N GLU A 125 41.75 3.98 -35.86
CA GLU A 125 42.16 3.63 -37.23
C GLU A 125 42.39 4.85 -38.11
N LEU A 126 41.51 5.86 -38.02
CA LEU A 126 41.48 6.98 -38.97
C LEU A 126 42.18 8.25 -38.50
N CYS A 127 42.52 8.40 -37.21
CA CYS A 127 43.11 9.61 -36.65
C CYS A 127 44.52 9.38 -36.12
N HIS A 128 45.50 10.08 -36.70
CA HIS A 128 46.92 9.96 -36.35
C HIS A 128 47.58 11.33 -36.20
N ASN A 129 48.66 11.37 -35.42
CA ASN A 129 49.57 12.50 -35.40
C ASN A 129 50.38 12.57 -36.72
N PRO A 130 50.98 13.73 -37.08
CA PRO A 130 51.83 13.89 -38.25
C PRO A 130 52.96 12.86 -38.38
N ASN A 131 53.42 12.32 -37.24
CA ASN A 131 54.48 11.33 -37.15
C ASN A 131 53.97 9.87 -37.26
N GLY A 132 52.69 9.66 -37.60
CA GLY A 132 52.07 8.34 -37.75
C GLY A 132 51.74 7.60 -36.46
N GLY A 133 51.94 8.24 -35.29
CA GLY A 133 51.56 7.69 -33.98
C GLY A 133 50.13 8.07 -33.57
N PRO A 134 49.60 7.46 -32.49
CA PRO A 134 48.28 7.80 -31.95
C PRO A 134 48.21 9.28 -31.54
N CYS A 135 47.04 9.90 -31.71
CA CYS A 135 46.85 11.29 -31.32
C CYS A 135 47.07 11.48 -29.81
N THR A 136 47.93 12.45 -29.45
CA THR A 136 48.26 12.77 -28.05
C THR A 136 47.33 13.80 -27.44
N THR A 137 46.71 14.64 -28.27
CA THR A 137 45.79 15.72 -27.87
C THR A 137 44.32 15.34 -28.06
N GLY A 138 44.02 14.58 -29.12
CA GLY A 138 42.66 14.17 -29.50
C GLY A 138 42.32 12.77 -28.99
N THR A 139 41.20 12.62 -28.28
CA THR A 139 40.69 11.32 -27.82
C THR A 139 39.19 11.18 -28.05
N CYS A 140 38.75 9.96 -28.39
CA CYS A 140 37.33 9.59 -28.40
C CYS A 140 36.96 9.00 -27.03
N ARG A 141 36.34 9.80 -26.16
CA ARG A 141 36.05 9.40 -24.77
C ARG A 141 34.56 9.17 -24.54
N PHE A 142 34.26 8.29 -23.60
CA PHE A 142 32.89 8.05 -23.14
C PHE A 142 32.28 9.38 -22.64
N PHE A 143 31.10 9.74 -23.16
CA PHE A 143 30.40 10.95 -22.76
C PHE A 143 29.20 10.63 -21.87
N LYS A 144 28.27 9.82 -22.37
CA LYS A 144 27.07 9.41 -21.63
C LYS A 144 26.47 8.13 -22.20
N MET A 145 25.66 7.46 -21.40
CA MET A 145 24.72 6.44 -21.88
C MET A 145 23.53 7.15 -22.56
N GLU A 146 23.24 6.85 -23.83
CA GLU A 146 22.03 7.35 -24.48
C GLU A 146 20.89 6.37 -24.25
N SER A 147 19.95 6.78 -23.41
CA SER A 147 18.73 6.02 -23.15
C SER A 147 17.76 6.24 -24.31
N GLY A 148 17.88 5.43 -25.37
CA GLY A 148 16.90 5.37 -26.46
C GLY A 148 15.55 4.81 -26.00
N PRO A 149 14.97 3.79 -26.67
CA PRO A 149 13.74 3.12 -26.22
C PRO A 149 13.78 2.59 -24.77
N ALA A 150 14.98 2.39 -24.22
CA ALA A 150 15.21 1.97 -22.84
C ALA A 150 14.54 2.90 -21.80
N ALA A 151 14.46 4.21 -22.04
CA ALA A 151 13.77 5.14 -21.13
C ALA A 151 12.27 4.84 -21.04
N TYR A 152 11.63 4.57 -22.17
CA TYR A 152 10.22 4.16 -22.21
C TYR A 152 10.02 2.81 -21.52
N LEU A 153 10.92 1.84 -21.73
CA LEU A 153 10.86 0.53 -21.06
C LEU A 153 11.03 0.64 -19.54
N HIS A 154 11.83 1.57 -19.04
CA HIS A 154 11.91 1.86 -17.61
C HIS A 154 10.58 2.39 -17.05
N LEU A 155 9.87 3.24 -17.80
CA LEU A 155 8.54 3.72 -17.41
C LEU A 155 7.50 2.60 -17.40
N VAL A 156 7.52 1.72 -18.41
CA VAL A 156 6.63 0.53 -18.46
C VAL A 156 6.93 -0.42 -17.30
N ASN A 157 8.21 -0.66 -16.98
CA ASN A 157 8.59 -1.50 -15.84
C ASN A 157 8.16 -0.86 -14.50
N ALA A 158 8.31 0.46 -14.34
CA ALA A 158 7.83 1.18 -13.17
C ALA A 158 6.31 1.13 -13.04
N PHE A 159 5.56 1.27 -14.15
CA PHE A 159 4.11 1.09 -14.13
C PHE A 159 3.73 -0.35 -13.76
N GLY A 160 4.42 -1.34 -14.34
CA GLY A 160 4.25 -2.76 -14.02
C GLY A 160 4.49 -3.09 -12.55
N PHE A 161 5.42 -2.39 -11.88
CA PHE A 161 5.61 -2.48 -10.44
C PHE A 161 4.36 -2.08 -9.65
N PHE A 162 3.81 -0.88 -9.92
CA PHE A 162 2.57 -0.44 -9.26
C PHE A 162 1.42 -1.41 -9.56
N TRP A 163 1.28 -1.82 -10.81
CA TRP A 163 0.20 -2.73 -11.21
C TRP A 163 0.30 -4.09 -10.56
N GLY A 164 1.49 -4.70 -10.50
CA GLY A 164 1.72 -5.97 -9.81
C GLY A 164 1.36 -5.89 -8.32
N LEU A 165 1.77 -4.84 -7.62
CA LEU A 165 1.47 -4.66 -6.19
C LEU A 165 -0.04 -4.49 -5.93
N TRP A 166 -0.72 -3.68 -6.74
CA TRP A 166 -2.16 -3.48 -6.64
C TRP A 166 -2.96 -4.71 -7.05
N PHE A 167 -2.48 -5.44 -8.05
CA PHE A 167 -3.10 -6.68 -8.51
C PHE A 167 -3.07 -7.74 -7.42
N ILE A 168 -1.91 -7.98 -6.79
CA ILE A 168 -1.79 -8.92 -5.67
C ILE A 168 -2.67 -8.50 -4.48
N SER A 169 -2.72 -7.20 -4.19
CA SER A 169 -3.57 -6.68 -3.10
C SER A 169 -5.06 -6.90 -3.42
N GLY A 170 -5.51 -6.60 -4.63
CA GLY A 170 -6.90 -6.83 -5.06
C GLY A 170 -7.28 -8.31 -5.12
N MET A 171 -6.36 -9.20 -5.51
CA MET A 171 -6.57 -10.64 -5.44
C MET A 171 -6.77 -11.10 -4.01
N THR A 172 -5.94 -10.59 -3.08
CA THR A 172 -6.03 -10.90 -1.65
C THR A 172 -7.39 -10.48 -1.09
N ASP A 173 -7.83 -9.26 -1.41
CA ASP A 173 -9.11 -8.72 -0.96
C ASP A 173 -10.29 -9.55 -1.49
N MET A 174 -10.29 -9.89 -2.78
CA MET A 174 -11.33 -10.73 -3.40
C MET A 174 -11.40 -12.13 -2.77
N ILE A 175 -10.24 -12.77 -2.54
CA ILE A 175 -10.17 -14.12 -1.97
C ILE A 175 -10.71 -14.12 -0.53
N LEU A 176 -10.22 -13.21 0.32
CA LEU A 176 -10.64 -13.09 1.72
C LEU A 176 -12.12 -12.70 1.82
N ALA A 177 -12.59 -11.77 0.99
CA ALA A 177 -14.00 -11.41 0.94
C ALA A 177 -14.87 -12.63 0.60
N GLY A 178 -14.44 -13.46 -0.35
CA GLY A 178 -15.14 -14.70 -0.69
C GLY A 178 -15.23 -15.69 0.48
N VAL A 179 -14.15 -15.83 1.24
CA VAL A 179 -14.07 -16.69 2.44
C VAL A 179 -15.03 -16.20 3.52
N PHE A 180 -14.96 -14.92 3.88
CA PHE A 180 -15.75 -14.37 4.98
C PHE A 180 -17.22 -14.18 4.61
N ALA A 181 -17.53 -13.88 3.35
CA ALA A 181 -18.91 -13.90 2.86
C ALA A 181 -19.50 -15.31 2.94
N LYS A 182 -18.77 -16.34 2.48
CA LYS A 182 -19.21 -17.74 2.61
C LYS A 182 -19.45 -18.12 4.08
N TRP A 183 -18.54 -17.72 4.97
CA TRP A 183 -18.69 -17.94 6.40
C TRP A 183 -19.94 -17.23 6.96
N TYR A 184 -20.19 -15.97 6.58
CA TYR A 184 -21.35 -15.20 7.05
C TYR A 184 -22.67 -15.86 6.65
N TRP A 185 -22.82 -16.18 5.36
CA TRP A 185 -24.06 -16.71 4.77
C TRP A 185 -24.30 -18.20 5.04
N THR A 186 -23.39 -18.89 5.72
CA THR A 186 -23.62 -20.28 6.18
C THR A 186 -24.27 -20.26 7.57
N PHE A 187 -25.48 -20.84 7.73
CA PHE A 187 -26.13 -20.90 9.05
C PHE A 187 -25.35 -21.71 10.08
N ASP A 188 -25.00 -22.94 9.72
CA ASP A 188 -24.21 -23.84 10.56
C ASP A 188 -22.72 -23.65 10.28
N LYS A 189 -22.04 -22.91 11.16
CA LYS A 189 -20.62 -22.59 11.01
C LYS A 189 -19.70 -23.81 10.99
N ARG A 190 -20.18 -24.99 11.45
CA ARG A 190 -19.44 -26.26 11.37
C ARG A 190 -19.34 -26.81 9.94
N ARG A 191 -20.23 -26.36 9.04
CA ARG A 191 -20.26 -26.77 7.63
C ARG A 191 -19.37 -25.92 6.72
N VAL A 192 -18.70 -24.91 7.27
CA VAL A 192 -17.74 -24.12 6.50
C VAL A 192 -16.53 -25.01 6.20
N PRO A 193 -16.16 -25.21 4.93
CA PRO A 193 -15.11 -26.16 4.57
C PRO A 193 -13.74 -25.70 5.10
N PHE A 194 -12.90 -26.66 5.49
CA PHE A 194 -11.54 -26.39 5.97
C PHE A 194 -10.68 -25.67 4.91
N PHE A 195 -10.82 -26.07 3.65
CA PHE A 195 -10.13 -25.48 2.49
C PHE A 195 -10.88 -24.29 1.86
N SER A 196 -11.60 -23.50 2.68
CA SER A 196 -12.37 -22.33 2.20
C SER A 196 -11.50 -21.32 1.43
N VAL A 197 -10.27 -21.08 1.88
CA VAL A 197 -9.31 -20.20 1.19
C VAL A 197 -8.99 -20.74 -0.20
N THR A 198 -8.60 -22.02 -0.32
CA THR A 198 -8.25 -22.66 -1.59
C THR A 198 -9.41 -22.65 -2.58
N GLU A 199 -10.62 -22.93 -2.11
CA GLU A 199 -11.84 -22.86 -2.94
C GLU A 199 -12.09 -21.42 -3.43
N SER A 200 -11.98 -20.43 -2.53
CA SER A 200 -12.13 -19.02 -2.89
C SER A 200 -11.05 -18.58 -3.88
N THR A 201 -9.79 -19.01 -3.69
CA THR A 201 -8.69 -18.79 -4.63
C THR A 201 -8.99 -19.38 -6.00
N GLY A 202 -9.44 -20.63 -6.08
CA GLY A 202 -9.83 -21.26 -7.34
C GLY A 202 -10.95 -20.49 -8.06
N ARG A 203 -11.96 -20.03 -7.33
CA ARG A 203 -13.03 -19.19 -7.87
C ARG A 203 -12.51 -17.83 -8.35
N THR A 204 -11.62 -17.18 -7.58
CA THR A 204 -11.03 -15.90 -7.97
C THR A 204 -10.19 -16.04 -9.24
N LEU A 205 -9.34 -17.06 -9.32
CA LEU A 205 -8.49 -17.33 -10.48
C LEU A 205 -9.33 -17.69 -11.72
N ARG A 206 -10.41 -18.46 -11.56
CA ARG A 206 -11.23 -18.89 -12.71
C ARG A 206 -12.19 -17.83 -13.24
N TYR A 207 -12.78 -17.03 -12.35
CA TYR A 207 -13.92 -16.17 -12.72
C TYR A 207 -13.69 -14.67 -12.48
N HIS A 208 -12.79 -14.29 -11.56
CA HIS A 208 -12.66 -12.89 -11.13
C HIS A 208 -11.30 -12.24 -11.47
N LEU A 209 -10.40 -12.91 -12.20
CA LEU A 209 -9.13 -12.32 -12.62
C LEU A 209 -9.30 -11.00 -13.37
N GLY A 210 -10.24 -10.93 -14.31
CA GLY A 210 -10.52 -9.69 -15.06
C GLY A 210 -11.06 -8.57 -14.17
N THR A 211 -11.90 -8.90 -13.19
CA THR A 211 -12.41 -7.94 -12.19
C THR A 211 -11.28 -7.36 -11.35
N VAL A 212 -10.37 -8.21 -10.88
CA VAL A 212 -9.20 -7.80 -10.10
C VAL A 212 -8.20 -7.01 -10.95
N ALA A 213 -7.95 -7.43 -12.20
CA ALA A 213 -7.09 -6.73 -13.14
C ALA A 213 -7.60 -5.30 -13.41
N PHE A 214 -8.90 -5.16 -13.69
CA PHE A 214 -9.51 -3.85 -13.94
C PHE A 214 -9.47 -2.95 -12.70
N GLY A 215 -9.88 -3.45 -11.53
CA GLY A 215 -9.83 -2.66 -10.30
C GLY A 215 -8.41 -2.23 -9.94
N SER A 216 -7.46 -3.16 -9.95
CA SER A 216 -6.05 -2.85 -9.66
C SER A 216 -5.45 -1.87 -10.66
N LEU A 217 -5.80 -1.94 -11.95
CA LEU A 217 -5.32 -1.02 -12.97
C LEU A 217 -5.71 0.43 -12.67
N ILE A 218 -6.95 0.68 -12.23
CA ILE A 218 -7.44 2.03 -11.89
C ILE A 218 -6.61 2.64 -10.76
N ILE A 219 -6.34 1.89 -9.69
CA ILE A 219 -5.49 2.38 -8.59
C ILE A 219 -4.06 2.59 -9.09
N SER A 220 -3.55 1.68 -9.92
CA SER A 220 -2.17 1.74 -10.42
C SER A 220 -1.89 2.98 -11.26
N ILE A 221 -2.83 3.37 -12.12
CA ILE A 221 -2.74 4.62 -12.88
C ILE A 221 -2.63 5.82 -11.92
N CYS A 222 -3.48 5.88 -10.90
CA CYS A 222 -3.47 6.96 -9.92
C CYS A 222 -2.16 6.99 -9.10
N SER A 223 -1.71 5.84 -8.59
CA SER A 223 -0.44 5.73 -7.84
C SER A 223 0.77 6.08 -8.71
N PHE A 224 0.76 5.69 -9.98
CA PHE A 224 1.84 5.99 -10.92
C PHE A 224 1.91 7.48 -11.25
N ILE A 225 0.77 8.13 -11.52
CA ILE A 225 0.72 9.59 -11.73
C ILE A 225 1.23 10.33 -10.49
N ARG A 226 0.81 9.91 -9.28
CA ARG A 226 1.31 10.47 -8.03
C ARG A 226 2.83 10.35 -7.90
N ALA A 227 3.39 9.18 -8.25
CA ALA A 227 4.84 8.97 -8.23
C ALA A 227 5.57 9.89 -9.24
N ILE A 228 5.00 10.10 -10.43
CA ILE A 228 5.55 11.05 -11.43
C ILE A 228 5.54 12.48 -10.89
N ILE A 229 4.45 12.90 -10.24
CA ILE A 229 4.33 14.24 -9.63
C ILE A 229 5.42 14.43 -8.56
N GLU A 230 5.59 13.44 -7.67
CA GLU A 230 6.63 13.46 -6.63
C GLU A 230 8.05 13.47 -7.21
N TYR A 231 8.30 12.74 -8.30
CA TYR A 231 9.58 12.75 -9.01
C TYR A 231 9.86 14.10 -9.67
N THR A 232 8.85 14.67 -10.34
CA THR A 232 8.97 15.95 -11.05
C THR A 232 9.25 17.08 -10.09
N GLU A 233 8.54 17.13 -8.96
CA GLU A 233 8.80 18.13 -7.92
C GLU A 233 10.24 18.06 -7.43
N LYS A 234 10.79 16.86 -7.18
CA LYS A 234 12.18 16.70 -6.75
C LYS A 234 13.19 17.23 -7.77
N LYS A 235 12.90 17.10 -9.08
CA LYS A 235 13.75 17.62 -10.17
C LYS A 235 13.65 19.13 -10.33
N VAL A 236 12.50 19.69 -10.01
CA VAL A 236 12.14 21.09 -10.25
C VAL A 236 12.53 22.01 -9.07
N LYS A 237 12.93 21.44 -7.91
CA LYS A 237 13.42 22.18 -6.72
C LYS A 237 14.62 23.12 -6.95
N GLY A 238 15.24 23.11 -8.14
CA GLY A 238 16.26 24.11 -8.52
C GLY A 238 15.70 25.47 -8.96
N ALA A 239 14.38 25.61 -9.18
CA ALA A 239 13.74 26.87 -9.54
C ALA A 239 12.78 27.33 -8.42
N GLU A 240 13.12 28.43 -7.74
CA GLU A 240 12.40 28.94 -6.56
C GLU A 240 11.08 29.68 -6.89
N ASN A 241 10.21 29.09 -7.72
CA ASN A 241 8.90 29.69 -8.02
C ASN A 241 7.83 29.24 -7.00
N THR A 242 7.34 30.16 -6.16
CA THR A 242 6.28 29.91 -5.17
C THR A 242 5.00 29.33 -5.78
N ILE A 243 4.61 29.81 -6.97
CA ILE A 243 3.43 29.31 -7.71
C ILE A 243 3.58 27.83 -8.04
N MET A 244 4.77 27.40 -8.44
CA MET A 244 5.06 26.03 -8.80
C MET A 244 5.02 25.10 -7.58
N LYS A 245 5.49 25.57 -6.41
CA LYS A 245 5.35 24.84 -5.14
C LYS A 245 3.87 24.66 -4.75
N ALA A 246 3.06 25.72 -4.89
CA ALA A 246 1.62 25.65 -4.61
C ALA A 246 0.89 24.68 -5.55
N PHE A 247 1.20 24.70 -6.84
CA PHE A 247 0.64 23.78 -7.84
C PHE A 247 0.94 22.31 -7.52
N PHE A 248 2.21 21.96 -7.23
CA PHE A 248 2.56 20.59 -6.87
C PHE A 248 1.91 20.14 -5.55
N CYS A 249 1.75 21.06 -4.58
CA CYS A 249 1.02 20.78 -3.34
C CYS A 249 -0.45 20.40 -3.61
N CYS A 250 -1.16 21.20 -4.41
CA CYS A 250 -2.55 20.93 -4.78
C CYS A 250 -2.71 19.60 -5.54
N LEU A 251 -1.84 19.32 -6.52
CA LEU A 251 -1.87 18.07 -7.27
C LEU A 251 -1.61 16.85 -6.37
N LYS A 252 -0.60 16.93 -5.48
CA LYS A 252 -0.31 15.84 -4.53
C LYS A 252 -1.49 15.55 -3.63
N CYS A 253 -2.12 16.60 -3.09
CA CYS A 253 -3.31 16.46 -2.26
C CYS A 253 -4.46 15.80 -3.04
N PHE A 254 -4.75 16.27 -4.26
CA PHE A 254 -5.79 15.70 -5.11
C PHE A 254 -5.55 14.22 -5.43
N PHE A 255 -4.35 13.85 -5.90
CA PHE A 255 -4.02 12.46 -6.24
C PHE A 255 -3.94 11.57 -5.00
N TRP A 256 -3.52 12.09 -3.85
CA TRP A 256 -3.59 11.36 -2.58
C TRP A 256 -5.04 11.07 -2.17
N CYS A 257 -5.92 12.07 -2.26
CA CYS A 257 -7.36 11.91 -1.98
C CYS A 257 -8.01 10.92 -2.96
N LEU A 258 -7.72 11.05 -4.26
CA LEU A 258 -8.24 10.17 -5.30
C LEU A 258 -7.77 8.73 -5.09
N GLU A 259 -6.50 8.52 -4.81
CA GLU A 259 -5.95 7.20 -4.53
C GLU A 259 -6.63 6.54 -3.34
N ASN A 260 -6.81 7.28 -2.23
CA ASN A 260 -7.52 6.78 -1.05
C ASN A 260 -8.99 6.43 -1.35
N PHE A 261 -9.68 7.28 -2.10
CA PHE A 261 -11.06 7.04 -2.50
C PHE A 261 -11.19 5.81 -3.41
N LEU A 262 -10.29 5.65 -4.38
CA LEU A 262 -10.25 4.49 -5.27
C LEU A 262 -9.94 3.20 -4.51
N ARG A 263 -9.00 3.23 -3.55
CA ARG A 263 -8.74 2.07 -2.66
C ARG A 263 -9.99 1.70 -1.87
N PHE A 264 -10.70 2.68 -1.31
CA PHE A 264 -11.95 2.45 -0.58
C PHE A 264 -13.01 1.82 -1.47
N ILE A 265 -13.29 2.38 -2.66
CA ILE A 265 -14.30 1.82 -3.56
C ILE A 265 -13.90 0.43 -4.03
N ASN A 266 -12.66 0.21 -4.45
CA ASN A 266 -12.22 -1.07 -4.98
C ASN A 266 -12.37 -2.20 -3.95
N ARG A 267 -11.92 -1.95 -2.71
CA ARG A 267 -12.03 -2.93 -1.63
C ARG A 267 -13.49 -3.34 -1.40
N ASN A 268 -14.39 -2.38 -1.32
CA ASN A 268 -15.82 -2.64 -1.12
C ASN A 268 -16.49 -3.26 -2.37
N ALA A 269 -16.05 -2.90 -3.57
CA ALA A 269 -16.50 -3.51 -4.82
C ALA A 269 -16.12 -4.98 -4.90
N TYR A 270 -14.89 -5.35 -4.51
CA TYR A 270 -14.46 -6.75 -4.45
C TYR A 270 -15.29 -7.56 -3.46
N ILE A 271 -15.68 -6.97 -2.32
CA ILE A 271 -16.60 -7.63 -1.38
C ILE A 271 -17.95 -7.90 -2.04
N MET A 272 -18.57 -6.92 -2.71
CA MET A 272 -19.85 -7.12 -3.40
C MET A 272 -19.75 -8.10 -4.58
N CYS A 273 -18.64 -8.08 -5.32
CA CYS A 273 -18.34 -9.08 -6.35
C CYS A 273 -18.30 -10.49 -5.74
N ALA A 274 -17.65 -10.66 -4.58
CA ALA A 274 -17.54 -11.95 -3.92
C ALA A 274 -18.88 -12.48 -3.38
N ILE A 275 -19.78 -11.58 -2.98
CA ILE A 275 -21.13 -11.92 -2.49
C ILE A 275 -22.08 -12.26 -3.65
N HIS A 276 -22.06 -11.50 -4.75
CA HIS A 276 -23.07 -11.62 -5.82
C HIS A 276 -22.58 -12.18 -7.14
N GLY A 277 -21.26 -12.26 -7.37
CA GLY A 277 -20.69 -12.69 -8.65
C GLY A 277 -20.88 -11.69 -9.78
N LYS A 278 -21.22 -10.42 -9.49
CA LYS A 278 -21.39 -9.36 -10.49
C LYS A 278 -20.04 -8.77 -10.94
N ASN A 279 -20.02 -8.08 -12.07
CA ASN A 279 -18.85 -7.35 -12.55
C ASN A 279 -18.45 -6.19 -11.61
N PHE A 280 -17.26 -5.63 -11.83
CA PHE A 280 -16.66 -4.60 -10.97
C PHE A 280 -17.55 -3.35 -10.85
N CYS A 281 -17.96 -2.73 -11.95
CA CYS A 281 -18.65 -1.45 -11.94
C CYS A 281 -20.03 -1.54 -11.27
N THR A 282 -20.79 -2.60 -11.55
CA THR A 282 -22.07 -2.83 -10.88
C THR A 282 -21.88 -3.05 -9.38
N SER A 283 -20.88 -3.85 -9.00
CA SER A 283 -20.58 -4.13 -7.58
C SER A 283 -20.08 -2.90 -6.84
N ALA A 284 -19.28 -2.04 -7.49
CA ALA A 284 -18.83 -0.77 -6.94
C ALA A 284 -20.00 0.19 -6.68
N LYS A 285 -20.95 0.29 -7.63
CA LYS A 285 -22.17 1.08 -7.46
C LYS A 285 -23.03 0.56 -6.30
N ASP A 286 -23.25 -0.75 -6.26
CA ASP A 286 -24.06 -1.39 -5.20
C ASP A 286 -23.41 -1.18 -3.83
N ALA A 287 -22.09 -1.42 -3.72
CA ALA A 287 -21.33 -1.21 -2.49
C ALA A 287 -21.38 0.24 -2.01
N PHE A 288 -21.12 1.19 -2.90
CA PHE A 288 -21.12 2.62 -2.57
C PHE A 288 -22.50 3.08 -2.07
N ASN A 289 -23.58 2.70 -2.76
CA ASN A 289 -24.93 3.05 -2.36
C ASN A 289 -25.31 2.46 -1.00
N LEU A 290 -24.98 1.19 -0.76
CA LEU A 290 -25.25 0.52 0.51
C LEU A 290 -24.52 1.18 1.68
N LEU A 291 -23.25 1.54 1.47
CA LEU A 291 -22.41 2.20 2.46
C LEU A 291 -22.89 3.62 2.75
N MET A 292 -23.24 4.41 1.73
CA MET A 292 -23.70 5.79 1.94
C MET A 292 -25.01 5.89 2.69
N ARG A 293 -25.96 4.97 2.46
CA ARG A 293 -27.19 4.87 3.27
C ARG A 293 -26.91 4.58 4.75
N ASN A 294 -25.76 3.99 5.05
CA ASN A 294 -25.35 3.58 6.39
C ASN A 294 -24.08 4.29 6.87
N VAL A 295 -23.74 5.47 6.33
CA VAL A 295 -22.44 6.13 6.50
C VAL A 295 -22.00 6.26 7.96
N LEU A 296 -22.92 6.59 8.88
CA LEU A 296 -22.61 6.69 10.32
C LEU A 296 -22.16 5.36 10.91
N ARG A 297 -22.74 4.22 10.47
CA ARG A 297 -22.33 2.89 10.92
C ARG A 297 -20.96 2.53 10.34
N VAL A 298 -20.71 2.90 9.09
CA VAL A 298 -19.42 2.69 8.40
C VAL A 298 -18.31 3.41 9.17
N VAL A 299 -18.49 4.71 9.41
CA VAL A 299 -17.48 5.54 10.10
C VAL A 299 -17.21 5.03 11.52
N VAL A 300 -18.26 4.69 12.29
CA VAL A 300 -18.06 4.16 13.64
C VAL A 300 -17.33 2.82 13.62
N LEU A 301 -17.69 1.92 12.71
CA LEU A 301 -17.02 0.63 12.58
C LEU A 301 -15.54 0.80 12.24
N ASP A 302 -15.25 1.59 11.20
CA ASP A 302 -13.89 1.87 10.72
C ASP A 302 -13.01 2.42 11.86
N LYS A 303 -13.46 3.47 12.55
CA LYS A 303 -12.70 4.08 13.65
C LYS A 303 -12.49 3.16 14.85
N VAL A 304 -13.49 2.36 15.22
CA VAL A 304 -13.36 1.41 16.34
C VAL A 304 -12.43 0.25 15.95
N ALA A 305 -12.55 -0.28 14.73
CA ALA A 305 -11.70 -1.36 14.23
C ALA A 305 -10.24 -0.92 14.13
N ASP A 306 -9.97 0.24 13.52
CA ASP A 306 -8.64 0.80 13.39
C ASP A 306 -7.96 1.01 14.75
N PHE A 307 -8.69 1.58 15.71
CA PHE A 307 -8.18 1.78 17.06
C PHE A 307 -7.81 0.46 17.75
N LEU A 308 -8.69 -0.55 17.68
CA LEU A 308 -8.44 -1.85 18.29
C LEU A 308 -7.26 -2.58 17.62
N PHE A 309 -7.18 -2.56 16.30
CA PHE A 309 -6.07 -3.19 15.58
C PHE A 309 -4.75 -2.42 15.77
N PHE A 310 -4.79 -1.10 15.95
CA PHE A 310 -3.62 -0.30 16.30
C PHE A 310 -3.07 -0.69 17.67
N ILE A 311 -3.93 -0.75 18.70
CA ILE A 311 -3.52 -1.23 20.04
C ILE A 311 -2.96 -2.65 19.95
N GLY A 312 -3.62 -3.54 19.22
CA GLY A 312 -3.14 -4.91 19.02
C GLY A 312 -1.72 -4.96 18.45
N LYS A 313 -1.41 -4.16 17.42
CA LYS A 313 -0.06 -4.07 16.84
C LYS A 313 0.97 -3.53 17.85
N LEU A 314 0.60 -2.51 18.63
CA LEU A 314 1.48 -1.92 19.65
C LEU A 314 1.80 -2.92 20.77
N VAL A 315 0.80 -3.64 21.27
CA VAL A 315 0.98 -4.65 22.34
C VAL A 315 1.89 -5.78 21.86
N ILE A 316 1.67 -6.31 20.65
CA ILE A 316 2.53 -7.36 20.07
C ILE A 316 3.96 -6.85 19.92
N THR A 317 4.13 -5.66 19.32
CA THR A 317 5.46 -5.07 19.08
C THR A 317 6.19 -4.81 20.39
N GLY A 318 5.52 -4.18 21.36
CA GLY A 318 6.09 -3.89 22.68
C GLY A 318 6.46 -5.16 23.46
N SER A 319 5.63 -6.20 23.39
CA SER A 319 5.92 -7.48 24.07
C SER A 319 7.14 -8.19 23.48
N VAL A 320 7.28 -8.19 22.15
CA VAL A 320 8.43 -8.81 21.46
C VAL A 320 9.71 -8.01 21.71
N VAL A 321 9.66 -6.68 21.65
CA VAL A 321 10.82 -5.81 21.93
C VAL A 321 11.26 -5.96 23.39
N ALA A 322 10.32 -5.98 24.34
CA ALA A 322 10.64 -6.23 25.75
C ALA A 322 11.27 -7.61 25.93
N GLY A 323 10.69 -8.65 25.34
CA GLY A 323 11.26 -10.00 25.36
C GLY A 323 12.67 -10.07 24.78
N ALA A 324 12.91 -9.43 23.63
CA ALA A 324 14.23 -9.36 23.00
C ALA A 324 15.25 -8.63 23.90
N TYR A 325 14.85 -7.51 24.53
CA TYR A 325 15.70 -6.79 25.48
C TYR A 325 16.12 -7.67 26.67
N PHE A 326 15.16 -8.37 27.30
CA PHE A 326 15.44 -9.22 28.45
C PHE A 326 16.26 -10.47 28.08
N LEU A 327 16.00 -11.10 26.93
CA LEU A 327 16.68 -12.35 26.56
C LEU A 327 18.08 -12.13 25.98
N VAL A 328 18.26 -11.10 25.16
CA VAL A 328 19.48 -10.92 24.35
C VAL A 328 20.43 -9.90 24.97
N PHE A 329 19.90 -8.75 25.39
CA PHE A 329 20.71 -7.60 25.81
C PHE A 329 21.03 -7.62 27.30
N LYS A 330 20.05 -7.96 28.14
CA LYS A 330 20.28 -8.05 29.60
C LYS A 330 21.23 -9.20 29.98
N ASN A 331 21.20 -10.31 29.23
CA ASN A 331 21.99 -11.51 29.53
C ASN A 331 23.36 -11.55 28.81
N ASN A 332 23.80 -10.44 28.18
CA ASN A 332 25.09 -10.30 27.48
C ASN A 332 25.42 -11.43 26.47
N TYR A 333 24.42 -11.99 25.78
CA TYR A 333 24.68 -13.04 24.77
C TYR A 333 25.37 -12.51 23.50
N LEU A 334 25.24 -11.21 23.21
CA LEU A 334 25.87 -10.54 22.07
C LEU A 334 26.57 -9.27 22.55
N ASN A 335 27.91 -9.27 22.56
CA ASN A 335 28.73 -8.07 22.75
C ASN A 335 28.65 -7.18 21.51
N LEU A 336 27.49 -6.55 21.28
CA LEU A 336 27.28 -5.60 20.21
C LEU A 336 27.89 -4.24 20.60
N HIS A 337 28.86 -3.77 19.80
CA HIS A 337 29.57 -2.50 19.97
C HIS A 337 28.68 -1.26 19.85
N SER A 338 27.48 -1.40 19.25
CA SER A 338 26.45 -0.36 19.27
C SER A 338 25.60 -0.56 20.52
N GLU A 339 25.44 0.48 21.35
CA GLU A 339 24.40 0.51 22.39
C GLU A 339 23.09 -0.04 21.79
N GLY A 340 22.53 -1.11 22.36
CA GLY A 340 21.62 -2.08 21.74
C GLY A 340 20.32 -1.57 21.07
N ALA A 341 20.16 -0.26 20.90
CA ALA A 341 19.07 0.43 20.25
C ALA A 341 18.88 0.01 18.77
N VAL A 342 19.94 -0.15 17.97
CA VAL A 342 19.78 -0.43 16.52
C VAL A 342 19.14 -1.79 16.26
N PRO A 343 19.60 -2.92 16.83
CA PRO A 343 18.94 -4.20 16.60
C PRO A 343 17.54 -4.27 17.23
N LEU A 344 17.31 -3.61 18.38
CA LEU A 344 15.96 -3.50 18.96
C LEU A 344 15.00 -2.73 18.04
N LEU A 345 15.46 -1.65 17.40
CA LEU A 345 14.67 -0.91 16.43
C LEU A 345 14.33 -1.77 15.21
N VAL A 346 15.29 -2.55 14.71
CA VAL A 346 15.06 -3.49 13.60
C VAL A 346 14.02 -4.56 13.99
N ILE A 347 14.12 -5.13 15.20
CA ILE A 347 13.14 -6.09 15.74
C ILE A 347 11.76 -5.42 15.87
N ALA A 348 11.70 -4.18 16.35
CA ALA A 348 10.45 -3.43 16.50
C ALA A 348 9.77 -3.21 15.13
N ILE A 349 10.51 -2.71 14.14
CA ILE A 349 10.00 -2.47 12.78
C ILE A 349 9.55 -3.78 12.14
N GLY A 350 10.36 -4.84 12.21
CA GLY A 350 10.03 -6.16 11.68
C GLY A 350 8.76 -6.73 12.30
N THR A 351 8.67 -6.69 13.63
CA THR A 351 7.48 -7.18 14.35
C THR A 351 6.23 -6.39 14.00
N TYR A 352 6.32 -5.06 13.90
CA TYR A 352 5.19 -4.22 13.53
C TYR A 352 4.67 -4.54 12.11
N ILE A 353 5.58 -4.74 11.14
CA ILE A 353 5.22 -5.11 9.76
C ILE A 353 4.53 -6.47 9.72
N ILE A 354 5.05 -7.45 10.47
CA ILE A 354 4.45 -8.78 10.58
C ILE A 354 3.05 -8.66 11.19
N ALA A 355 2.92 -7.99 12.34
CA ALA A 355 1.63 -7.77 12.99
C ALA A 355 0.63 -7.06 12.06
N ALA A 356 1.05 -6.01 11.35
CA ALA A 356 0.21 -5.29 10.41
C ALA A 356 -0.31 -6.18 9.28
N THR A 357 0.53 -7.09 8.79
CA THR A 357 0.17 -8.06 7.74
C THR A 357 -0.90 -9.04 8.24
N PHE A 358 -0.78 -9.59 9.45
CA PHE A 358 -1.83 -10.46 10.02
C PHE A 358 -3.12 -9.69 10.35
N PHE A 359 -3.03 -8.48 10.91
CA PHE A 359 -4.21 -7.64 11.19
C PHE A 359 -4.98 -7.23 9.93
N SER A 360 -4.34 -7.23 8.75
CA SER A 360 -5.04 -6.99 7.48
C SER A 360 -6.15 -8.01 7.22
N VAL A 361 -5.98 -9.26 7.65
CA VAL A 361 -7.01 -10.32 7.52
C VAL A 361 -8.21 -10.01 8.39
N TYR A 362 -7.96 -9.58 9.63
CA TYR A 362 -9.02 -9.18 10.55
C TYR A 362 -9.78 -7.98 10.02
N SER A 363 -9.07 -6.99 9.47
CA SER A 363 -9.68 -5.83 8.82
C SER A 363 -10.57 -6.24 7.64
N MET A 364 -10.10 -7.11 6.75
CA MET A 364 -10.91 -7.64 5.65
C MET A 364 -12.12 -8.44 6.12
N ALA A 365 -11.98 -9.22 7.20
CA ALA A 365 -13.09 -9.96 7.80
C ALA A 365 -14.17 -9.01 8.31
N VAL A 366 -13.78 -7.99 9.09
CA VAL A 366 -14.71 -7.01 9.65
C VAL A 366 -15.49 -6.29 8.56
N ASP A 367 -14.82 -5.79 7.52
CA ASP A 367 -15.48 -5.10 6.41
C ASP A 367 -16.43 -6.01 5.66
N THR A 368 -16.00 -7.25 5.37
CA THR A 368 -16.82 -8.22 4.64
C THR A 368 -18.07 -8.59 5.42
N LEU A 369 -17.93 -8.90 6.72
CA LEU A 369 -19.07 -9.24 7.56
C LEU A 369 -20.00 -8.04 7.74
N PHE A 370 -19.46 -6.82 7.80
CA PHE A 370 -20.27 -5.62 7.89
C PHE A 370 -21.07 -5.38 6.61
N LEU A 371 -20.48 -5.53 5.43
CA LEU A 371 -21.20 -5.40 4.17
C LEU A 371 -22.27 -6.49 4.03
N CYS A 372 -21.93 -7.75 4.38
CA CYS A 372 -22.91 -8.84 4.43
C CYS A 372 -24.03 -8.55 5.43
N PHE A 373 -23.73 -7.92 6.56
CA PHE A 373 -24.71 -7.53 7.56
C PHE A 373 -25.66 -6.44 7.06
N LEU A 374 -25.14 -5.43 6.36
CA LEU A 374 -25.98 -4.40 5.74
C LEU A 374 -26.88 -5.01 4.67
N GLU A 375 -26.34 -5.91 3.84
CA GLU A 375 -27.10 -6.61 2.81
C GLU A 375 -28.19 -7.52 3.41
N ASP A 376 -27.87 -8.26 4.48
CA ASP A 376 -28.81 -9.09 5.24
C ASP A 376 -29.93 -8.24 5.85
N CYS A 377 -29.63 -7.01 6.26
CA CYS A 377 -30.65 -6.08 6.75
C CYS A 377 -31.59 -5.55 5.67
N GLU A 378 -31.13 -5.39 4.42
CA GLU A 378 -31.95 -4.90 3.31
C GLU A 378 -32.75 -6.02 2.64
N ARG A 379 -32.19 -7.24 2.53
CA ARG A 379 -32.84 -8.35 1.80
C ARG A 379 -33.73 -9.25 2.63
N ASN A 380 -33.39 -9.43 3.91
CA ASN A 380 -34.09 -10.38 4.77
C ASN A 380 -35.01 -9.64 5.75
N ASP A 381 -36.18 -10.22 6.01
CA ASP A 381 -37.20 -9.67 6.89
C ASP A 381 -37.39 -10.52 8.17
N GLY A 382 -36.77 -11.70 8.23
CA GLY A 382 -36.90 -12.63 9.33
C GLY A 382 -38.07 -13.61 9.17
N SER A 383 -38.71 -13.65 8.00
CA SER A 383 -39.66 -14.70 7.63
C SER A 383 -38.98 -16.07 7.49
N VAL A 384 -39.78 -17.13 7.33
CA VAL A 384 -39.26 -18.48 7.07
C VAL A 384 -38.58 -18.55 5.70
N GLU A 385 -39.08 -17.79 4.72
CA GLU A 385 -38.51 -17.72 3.37
C GLU A 385 -37.26 -16.84 3.30
N ARG A 386 -37.22 -15.75 4.09
CA ARG A 386 -36.10 -14.79 4.14
C ARG A 386 -35.59 -14.57 5.57
N PRO A 387 -35.01 -15.61 6.20
CA PRO A 387 -34.48 -15.52 7.55
C PRO A 387 -33.21 -14.64 7.61
N TYR A 388 -33.00 -13.93 8.72
CA TYR A 388 -31.73 -13.26 8.96
C TYR A 388 -30.61 -14.26 9.25
N PHE A 389 -29.47 -14.09 8.58
CA PHE A 389 -28.27 -14.93 8.71
C PHE A 389 -27.34 -14.45 9.83
N MET A 390 -27.45 -13.18 10.23
CA MET A 390 -26.64 -12.59 11.29
C MET A 390 -26.77 -13.33 12.64
N SER A 391 -25.74 -13.19 13.48
CA SER A 391 -25.66 -13.90 14.76
C SER A 391 -26.78 -13.50 15.74
N LYS A 392 -27.11 -14.41 16.68
CA LYS A 392 -28.16 -14.17 17.68
C LYS A 392 -27.92 -12.87 18.47
N ASN A 393 -26.67 -12.59 18.84
CA ASN A 393 -26.29 -11.39 19.56
C ASN A 393 -26.55 -10.13 18.73
N LEU A 394 -26.17 -10.15 17.44
CA LEU A 394 -26.39 -9.02 16.55
C LEU A 394 -27.88 -8.75 16.32
N ARG A 395 -28.68 -9.82 16.13
CA ARG A 395 -30.15 -9.73 16.05
C ARG A 395 -30.77 -9.12 17.30
N GLN A 396 -30.32 -9.54 18.47
CA GLN A 396 -30.81 -9.04 19.75
C GLN A 396 -30.52 -7.54 19.92
N ILE A 397 -29.31 -7.08 19.58
CA ILE A 397 -28.93 -5.66 19.66
C ILE A 397 -29.80 -4.79 18.73
N LEU A 398 -30.23 -5.34 17.59
CA LEU A 398 -31.06 -4.65 16.60
C LEU A 398 -32.56 -4.82 16.82
N GLY A 399 -32.98 -5.61 17.81
CA GLY A 399 -34.39 -5.95 18.04
C GLY A 399 -35.02 -6.79 16.92
N LYS A 400 -34.21 -7.48 16.10
CA LYS A 400 -34.67 -8.34 15.00
C LYS A 400 -34.80 -9.80 15.46
N ARG A 401 -35.75 -10.56 14.89
CA ARG A 401 -35.95 -11.99 15.19
C ARG A 401 -36.34 -12.76 13.92
N ASN A 402 -35.91 -14.01 13.84
CA ASN A 402 -36.42 -14.94 12.83
C ASN A 402 -37.68 -15.60 13.37
N LYS A 403 -38.74 -15.65 12.55
CA LYS A 403 -39.94 -16.43 12.82
C LYS A 403 -39.56 -17.92 12.81
N LYS A 404 -40.01 -18.66 13.82
CA LYS A 404 -39.84 -20.12 13.83
C LYS A 404 -40.84 -20.71 12.84
N GLN A 405 -40.40 -21.71 12.08
CA GLN A 405 -41.29 -22.59 11.34
C GLN A 405 -42.18 -23.27 12.39
N ARG A 406 -43.50 -23.05 12.30
CA ARG A 406 -44.48 -23.62 13.24
C ARG A 406 -44.65 -25.10 12.96
#